data_AF-A0AAV2PYH8-F1
#
_entry.id   AF-A0AAV2PYH8-F1
#
_cell.length_a   1.000
_cell.length_b   1.000
_cell.length_c   1.000
_cell.angle_alpha   90.00
_cell.angle_beta   90.00
_cell.angle_gamma   90.00
#
_symmetry.space_group_name_H-M   'P 1'
#
loop_
_entity.id
_entity.type
_entity.pdbx_description
1 polymer ?
#
loop_
_entity_poly.entity_id
_entity_poly.type
_entity_poly.pdbx_seq_one_letter_code
_entity_poly.pdbx_strand_id
1 'polypeptide(L)'
;AQDYAGSFTDDTALNAIRLTCEKARKDEKLIEPRVSEISSTEGPWGAWKNQQSCGDHYATGMRLFTYPSQGAFGDDFAATELEIMCNYDSGNIHAGGSYTDWGEWSTWAKCSS
;
A
#
# COMPACT_ATOMS: atom_id res chain seq x y z
N ALA A 1 -5.74 3.50 6.86
CA ALA A 1 -7.11 3.23 6.41
C ALA A 1 -8.08 3.80 7.43
N GLN A 2 -9.09 4.49 6.93
CA GLN A 2 -10.13 5.10 7.72
C GLN A 2 -11.41 4.28 7.50
N ASP A 3 -12.16 4.04 8.57
CA ASP A 3 -13.49 3.43 8.48
C ASP A 3 -14.50 4.49 8.02
N TYR A 4 -15.59 4.06 7.41
CA TYR A 4 -16.66 4.90 6.87
C TYR A 4 -17.27 5.84 7.94
N ALA A 5 -17.21 7.16 7.76
CA ALA A 5 -17.70 8.15 8.73
C ALA A 5 -18.93 8.99 8.28
N GLY A 6 -19.39 8.87 7.03
CA GLY A 6 -20.67 9.39 6.56
C GLY A 6 -20.58 10.59 5.58
N SER A 7 -21.74 11.07 5.13
CA SER A 7 -21.95 11.86 3.89
C SER A 7 -21.30 13.26 3.78
N PHE A 8 -20.45 13.71 4.72
CA PHE A 8 -19.84 15.04 4.68
C PHE A 8 -18.35 15.07 5.09
N THR A 9 -17.70 13.92 5.17
CA THR A 9 -16.27 13.76 5.46
C THR A 9 -15.61 12.90 4.39
N ASP A 10 -14.43 13.31 3.90
CA ASP A 10 -13.64 12.55 2.92
C ASP A 10 -13.15 11.24 3.57
N ASP A 11 -13.85 10.15 3.27
CA ASP A 11 -13.82 8.95 4.12
C ASP A 11 -13.18 7.72 3.49
N THR A 12 -12.58 7.80 2.30
CA THR A 12 -12.11 6.56 1.63
C THR A 12 -10.79 6.71 0.89
N ALA A 13 -9.88 7.57 1.35
CA ALA A 13 -8.55 7.69 0.76
C ALA A 13 -7.46 6.96 1.56
N LEU A 14 -6.45 6.46 0.85
CA LEU A 14 -5.20 5.99 1.39
C LEU A 14 -4.34 7.21 1.78
N ASN A 15 -4.15 7.40 3.09
CA ASN A 15 -3.46 8.58 3.63
C ASN A 15 -1.93 8.45 3.69
N ALA A 16 -1.41 7.21 3.73
CA ALA A 16 0.02 6.95 3.80
C ALA A 16 0.34 5.48 3.48
N ILE A 17 1.56 5.23 3.00
CA ILE A 17 2.15 3.88 2.86
C ILE A 17 3.39 3.82 3.74
N ARG A 18 3.55 2.70 4.46
CA ARG A 18 4.77 2.37 5.20
C ARG A 18 5.32 1.05 4.68
N LEU A 19 6.62 1.02 4.39
CA LEU A 19 7.33 -0.17 3.94
C LEU A 19 8.42 -0.52 4.94
N THR A 20 8.59 -1.82 5.14
CA THR A 20 9.64 -2.39 5.98
C THR A 20 10.76 -2.89 5.08
N CYS A 21 11.98 -2.42 5.32
CA CYS A 21 13.17 -2.86 4.61
C CYS A 21 14.01 -3.76 5.52
N GLU A 22 14.32 -4.94 5.02
CA GLU A 22 15.22 -5.89 5.67
C GLU A 22 16.52 -5.97 4.89
N LYS A 23 17.66 -5.74 5.55
CA LYS A 23 18.96 -5.88 4.90
C LYS A 23 19.38 -7.34 4.90
N ALA A 24 19.41 -7.96 3.71
CA ALA A 24 19.94 -9.31 3.53
C ALA A 24 21.35 -9.43 4.15
N ARG A 25 21.51 -10.43 5.02
CA ARG A 25 22.75 -10.66 5.79
C ARG A 25 23.89 -10.96 4.81
N LYS A 26 24.89 -10.07 4.71
CA LYS A 26 26.20 -10.42 4.12
C LYS A 26 27.15 -11.01 5.16
N ASP A 27 26.88 -10.79 6.46
CA ASP A 27 27.71 -11.25 7.56
C ASP A 27 26.88 -12.11 8.52
N GLU A 28 27.28 -13.38 8.68
CA GLU A 28 26.65 -14.40 9.53
C GLU A 28 26.68 -14.08 11.05
N LYS A 29 27.27 -12.94 11.46
CA LYS A 29 27.53 -12.59 12.86
C LYS A 29 26.45 -11.76 13.56
N LEU A 30 25.41 -11.29 12.86
CA LEU A 30 24.30 -10.59 13.50
C LEU A 30 23.17 -11.58 13.80
N ILE A 31 22.80 -11.66 15.09
CA ILE A 31 21.76 -12.56 15.62
C ILE A 31 20.38 -12.13 15.09
N GLU A 32 20.14 -10.82 14.93
CA GLU A 32 18.88 -10.24 14.47
C GLU A 32 19.02 -9.48 13.13
N PRO A 33 18.02 -9.57 12.22
CA PRO A 33 18.00 -8.78 10.98
C PRO A 33 17.92 -7.28 11.29
N ARG A 34 18.67 -6.46 10.54
CA ARG A 34 18.48 -5.00 10.61
C ARG A 34 17.24 -4.64 9.80
N VAL A 35 16.18 -4.30 10.54
CA VAL A 35 14.90 -3.82 10.03
C VAL A 35 14.88 -2.30 10.10
N SER A 36 14.47 -1.64 9.02
CA SER A 36 14.21 -0.21 8.97
C SER A 36 12.87 0.08 8.31
N GLU A 37 12.20 1.15 8.71
CA GLU A 37 10.93 1.57 8.12
C GLU A 37 11.12 2.84 7.28
N ILE A 38 10.41 2.91 6.17
CA ILE A 38 10.22 4.13 5.39
C ILE A 38 8.72 4.38 5.24
N SER A 39 8.29 5.63 5.34
CA SER A 39 6.90 6.02 5.07
C SER A 39 6.84 7.16 4.06
N SER A 40 5.74 7.21 3.32
CA SER A 40 5.35 8.40 2.56
C SER A 40 5.02 9.55 3.51
N THR A 41 4.78 10.74 2.95
CA THR A 41 4.11 11.81 3.71
C THR A 41 2.81 11.26 4.32
N GLU A 42 2.63 11.48 5.62
CA GLU A 42 1.51 10.95 6.38
C GLU A 42 0.45 12.03 6.58
N GLY A 43 -0.79 11.74 6.20
CA GLY A 43 -1.95 12.58 6.54
C GLY A 43 -2.30 12.49 8.04
N PRO A 44 -3.03 13.49 8.59
CA PRO A 44 -3.38 13.51 10.01
C PRO A 44 -4.51 12.53 10.41
N TRP A 45 -5.12 11.84 9.44
CA TRP A 45 -6.33 11.03 9.62
C TRP A 45 -6.14 9.56 9.27
N GLY A 46 -6.99 8.70 9.85
CA GLY A 46 -6.97 7.24 9.66
C GLY A 46 -6.02 6.50 10.60
N ALA A 47 -6.09 5.16 10.58
CA ALA A 47 -5.22 4.28 11.34
C ALA A 47 -4.35 3.41 10.43
N TRP A 48 -3.18 2.99 10.91
CA TRP A 48 -2.36 2.00 10.21
C TRP A 48 -3.07 0.65 10.19
N LYS A 49 -3.09 -0.01 9.02
CA LYS A 49 -3.48 -1.43 8.94
C LYS A 49 -2.34 -2.30 9.47
N ASN A 50 -2.65 -3.55 9.80
CA ASN A 50 -1.64 -4.54 10.17
C ASN A 50 -0.61 -4.70 9.04
N GLN A 51 0.65 -4.88 9.42
CA GLN A 51 1.72 -5.17 8.47
C GLN A 51 1.42 -6.48 7.75
N GLN A 52 1.63 -6.47 6.44
CA GLN A 52 1.64 -7.66 5.60
C GLN A 52 3.06 -7.86 5.05
N SER A 53 3.43 -9.11 4.77
CA SER A 53 4.78 -9.47 4.36
C SER A 53 4.75 -10.45 3.19
N CYS A 54 5.78 -10.40 2.35
CA CYS A 54 6.05 -11.39 1.32
C CYS A 54 6.64 -12.70 1.91
N GLY A 55 6.71 -12.83 3.24
CA GLY A 55 7.42 -13.94 3.90
C GLY A 55 8.92 -13.72 3.81
N ASP A 56 9.67 -14.74 3.37
CA ASP A 56 11.13 -14.68 3.17
C ASP A 56 11.54 -14.01 1.85
N HIS A 57 10.60 -13.30 1.22
CA HIS A 57 10.69 -12.70 -0.11
C HIS A 57 10.59 -11.17 -0.04
N TYR A 58 10.80 -10.51 -1.17
CA TYR A 58 10.83 -9.05 -1.27
C TYR A 58 9.72 -8.52 -2.19
N ALA A 59 9.22 -7.34 -1.83
CA ALA A 59 8.38 -6.54 -2.71
C ALA A 59 9.18 -6.11 -3.95
N THR A 60 8.60 -6.31 -5.14
CA THR A 60 9.22 -6.01 -6.44
C THR A 60 8.35 -5.12 -7.34
N GLY A 61 7.17 -4.76 -6.87
CA GLY A 61 6.35 -3.74 -7.50
C GLY A 61 5.09 -3.45 -6.71
N MET A 62 4.39 -2.42 -7.13
CA MET A 62 3.13 -2.00 -6.53
C MET A 62 2.16 -1.45 -7.59
N ARG A 63 0.87 -1.51 -7.29
CA ARG A 63 -0.18 -0.77 -8.01
C ARG A 63 -1.24 -0.29 -7.03
N LEU A 64 -1.96 0.76 -7.43
CA LEU A 64 -3.00 1.39 -6.63
C LEU A 64 -4.35 1.20 -7.30
N PHE A 65 -5.41 1.09 -6.50
CA PHE A 65 -6.78 1.16 -6.98
C PHE A 65 -7.31 2.57 -6.73
N THR A 66 -7.92 3.18 -7.75
CA THR A 66 -8.47 4.55 -7.68
C THR A 66 -9.92 4.56 -8.13
N TYR A 67 -10.76 5.38 -7.49
CA TYR A 67 -12.10 5.68 -7.99
C TYR A 67 -12.03 6.54 -9.26
N PRO A 68 -12.95 6.35 -10.23
CA PRO A 68 -13.00 7.19 -11.42
C PRO A 68 -13.48 8.60 -11.04
N SER A 69 -13.01 9.61 -11.79
CA SER A 69 -13.45 11.00 -11.65
C SER A 69 -14.98 11.11 -11.62
N GLN A 70 -15.51 11.81 -10.61
CA GLN A 70 -16.95 12.11 -10.52
C GLN A 70 -17.32 13.42 -11.23
N GLY A 71 -16.40 13.99 -12.02
CA GLY A 71 -16.59 15.20 -12.82
C GLY A 71 -16.07 16.47 -12.14
N ALA A 72 -16.21 17.60 -12.84
CA ALA A 72 -15.51 18.88 -12.56
C ALA A 72 -15.75 19.55 -11.20
N PHE A 73 -16.57 18.97 -10.32
CA PHE A 73 -16.90 19.51 -9.00
C PHE A 73 -16.72 18.49 -7.86
N GLY A 74 -16.16 17.30 -8.13
CA GLY A 74 -15.87 16.27 -7.13
C GLY A 74 -14.37 15.99 -7.05
N ASP A 75 -13.88 15.62 -5.87
CA ASP A 75 -12.49 15.21 -5.69
C ASP A 75 -12.19 13.98 -6.56
N ASP A 76 -11.22 14.17 -7.46
CA ASP A 76 -10.85 13.23 -8.49
C ASP A 76 -9.70 12.32 -8.02
N PHE A 77 -9.87 11.00 -8.15
CA PHE A 77 -8.82 9.97 -8.08
C PHE A 77 -8.05 9.81 -6.76
N ALA A 78 -8.74 9.69 -5.62
CA ALA A 78 -8.09 9.18 -4.42
C ALA A 78 -7.73 7.69 -4.58
N ALA A 79 -6.49 7.32 -4.25
CA ALA A 79 -6.11 5.92 -4.13
C ALA A 79 -6.77 5.33 -2.89
N THR A 80 -7.39 4.16 -3.01
CA THR A 80 -8.17 3.54 -1.93
C THR A 80 -7.64 2.17 -1.55
N GLU A 81 -6.95 1.50 -2.48
CA GLU A 81 -6.29 0.22 -2.25
C GLU A 81 -4.88 0.20 -2.81
N LEU A 82 -4.06 -0.69 -2.24
CA LEU A 82 -2.69 -0.96 -2.61
C LEU A 82 -2.51 -2.46 -2.82
N GLU A 83 -1.87 -2.84 -3.91
CA GLU A 83 -1.39 -4.19 -4.13
C GLU A 83 0.13 -4.18 -4.31
N ILE A 84 0.82 -5.08 -3.60
CA ILE A 84 2.26 -5.26 -3.67
C ILE A 84 2.57 -6.61 -4.31
N MET A 85 3.42 -6.58 -5.33
CA MET A 85 3.95 -7.77 -6.00
C MET A 85 5.16 -8.30 -5.24
N CYS A 86 5.11 -9.55 -4.82
CA CYS A 86 6.24 -10.26 -4.21
C CYS A 86 7.01 -11.06 -5.27
N ASN A 87 8.31 -11.26 -5.08
CA ASN A 87 9.06 -12.16 -5.95
C ASN A 87 8.78 -13.65 -5.66
N TYR A 88 9.14 -14.50 -6.64
CA TYR A 88 9.08 -15.97 -6.57
C TYR A 88 7.68 -16.58 -6.35
N ASP A 89 6.65 -16.02 -6.99
CA ASP A 89 5.26 -16.53 -6.97
C ASP A 89 4.67 -16.76 -5.57
N SER A 90 5.18 -16.03 -4.58
CA SER A 90 4.71 -16.07 -3.18
C SER A 90 3.31 -15.45 -2.97
N GLY A 91 2.67 -15.00 -4.06
CA GLY A 91 1.41 -14.28 -4.05
C GLY A 91 1.59 -12.78 -3.84
N ASN A 92 0.61 -12.01 -4.29
CA ASN A 92 0.59 -10.56 -4.07
C ASN A 92 -0.04 -10.24 -2.72
N ILE A 93 0.43 -9.17 -2.09
CA ILE A 93 -0.17 -8.62 -0.88
C ILE A 93 -1.24 -7.63 -1.30
N HIS A 94 -2.45 -7.76 -0.73
CA HIS A 94 -3.55 -6.82 -0.91
C HIS A 94 -3.80 -6.05 0.39
N ALA A 95 -3.60 -4.74 0.33
CA ALA A 95 -3.83 -3.79 1.42
C ALA A 95 -4.91 -2.79 1.00
N GLY A 96 -6.15 -3.05 1.41
CA GLY A 96 -7.33 -2.33 0.92
C GLY A 96 -8.60 -2.93 1.52
N GLY A 97 -9.77 -2.60 0.99
CA GLY A 97 -11.02 -3.21 1.48
C GLY A 97 -12.30 -2.44 1.18
N SER A 98 -12.33 -1.57 0.17
CA SER A 98 -13.61 -1.03 -0.28
C SER A 98 -14.14 -1.92 -1.38
N TYR A 99 -15.09 -2.80 -1.03
CA TYR A 99 -15.80 -3.71 -1.94
C TYR A 99 -16.73 -2.93 -2.87
N THR A 100 -16.16 -2.14 -3.78
CA THR A 100 -16.94 -1.54 -4.85
C THR A 100 -16.34 -1.98 -6.17
N ASP A 101 -17.18 -2.45 -7.08
CA ASP A 101 -16.78 -2.77 -8.45
C ASP A 101 -16.48 -1.51 -9.29
N TRP A 102 -16.37 -0.35 -8.65
CA TRP A 102 -16.30 0.97 -9.28
C TRP A 102 -14.91 1.55 -9.05
N GLY A 103 -14.03 1.40 -10.05
CA GLY A 103 -12.65 1.88 -9.99
C GLY A 103 -11.74 1.07 -10.90
N GLU A 104 -10.50 1.52 -11.02
CA GLU A 104 -9.52 0.90 -11.88
C GLU A 104 -8.20 0.75 -11.14
N TRP A 105 -7.53 -0.37 -11.41
CA TRP A 105 -6.15 -0.58 -10.98
C TRP A 105 -5.19 0.18 -11.91
N SER A 106 -4.24 0.89 -11.32
CA SER A 106 -3.12 1.45 -12.07
C SER A 106 -2.30 0.34 -12.72
N THR A 107 -1.49 0.72 -13.71
CA THR A 107 -0.41 -0.15 -14.17
C THR A 107 0.57 -0.43 -13.03
N TRP A 108 1.29 -1.55 -13.13
CA TRP A 108 2.30 -1.93 -12.15
C TRP A 108 3.50 -0.99 -12.24
N ALA A 109 3.82 -0.33 -11.12
CA ALA A 109 5.13 0.26 -10.89
C ALA A 109 6.07 -0.84 -10.38
N LYS A 110 7.04 -1.26 -11.21
CA LYS A 110 7.98 -2.34 -10.86
C LYS A 110 9.35 -1.76 -10.49
N CYS A 111 10.03 -2.41 -9.55
CA CYS A 111 11.42 -2.10 -9.24
C CYS A 111 12.30 -2.32 -10.48
N SER A 112 13.26 -1.43 -10.70
CA SER A 112 14.29 -1.62 -11.72
C SER A 112 15.15 -2.83 -11.37
N SER A 113 15.31 -3.73 -12.34
CA SER A 113 16.15 -4.93 -12.28
C SER A 113 17.64 -4.60 -12.21
#